data_AF-A0A6G2HEH9-F1
#
_entry.id   AF-A0A6G2HEH9-F1
#
_cell.length_a   1.000
_cell.length_b   1.000
_cell.length_c   1.000
_cell.angle_alpha   90.00
_cell.angle_beta   90.00
_cell.angle_gamma   90.00
#
_symmetry.space_group_name_H-M   'P 1'
#
loop_
_entity.id
_entity.type
_entity.pdbx_description
1 polymer ?
#
loop_
_entity_poly.entity_id
_entity_poly.type
_entity_poly.pdbx_seq_one_letter_code
_entity_poly.pdbx_strand_id
1 'polypeptide(L)'
;MSIENYYQLLGIERSATKSEINAAYSEHVAQVHPDQSSASDAEYWMIQLNKARDTLLERSSRENYDRFLDRFGPKQGHDEFLKWEKNGRIPPEQWESQVTDESNTHDLAEADRDRERNNSKNKKSSSVLGQYVIVGAFAIFVIYLILLSTGDYEIPGDPRIVVTLLIGIWAFSRYIK
;
A
#
# COMPACT_ATOMS: atom_id res chain seq x y z
N MET A 1 4.11 -0.39 6.69
CA MET A 1 5.56 -0.69 6.84
C MET A 1 6.04 -1.37 5.57
N SER A 2 7.17 -0.96 5.00
CA SER A 2 7.77 -1.60 3.82
C SER A 2 9.11 -2.22 4.22
N ILE A 3 9.30 -3.50 3.95
CA ILE A 3 10.61 -4.15 4.07
C ILE A 3 11.39 -3.76 2.84
N GLU A 4 12.50 -3.05 3.05
CA GLU A 4 13.37 -2.69 1.93
C GLU A 4 14.18 -3.90 1.48
N ASN A 5 14.77 -4.67 2.40
CA ASN A 5 15.46 -5.94 2.12
C ASN A 5 15.67 -6.77 3.39
N TYR A 6 16.04 -8.05 3.23
CA TYR A 6 16.26 -8.99 4.33
C TYR A 6 17.50 -8.67 5.18
N TYR A 7 18.53 -8.06 4.59
CA TYR A 7 19.74 -7.67 5.32
C TYR A 7 19.45 -6.54 6.32
N GLN A 8 18.73 -5.51 5.86
CA GLN A 8 18.25 -4.41 6.69
C GLN A 8 17.19 -4.87 7.68
N LEU A 9 16.34 -5.84 7.32
CA LEU A 9 15.37 -6.41 8.26
C LEU A 9 16.06 -7.06 9.46
N LEU A 10 17.20 -7.73 9.26
CA LEU A 10 18.00 -8.33 10.33
C LEU A 10 19.08 -7.39 10.88
N GLY A 11 19.25 -6.19 10.31
CA GLY A 11 20.30 -5.25 10.71
C GLY A 11 21.73 -5.74 10.47
N ILE A 12 21.95 -6.61 9.47
CA ILE A 12 23.25 -7.22 9.17
C ILE A 12 23.79 -6.78 7.81
N GLU A 13 25.10 -6.91 7.61
CA GLU A 13 25.72 -6.69 6.31
C GLU A 13 25.50 -7.85 5.33
N ARG A 14 25.62 -7.55 4.02
CA ARG A 14 25.60 -8.56 2.96
C ARG A 14 26.76 -9.56 3.05
N SER A 15 27.85 -9.19 3.72
CA SER A 15 29.03 -10.02 4.01
C SER A 15 28.81 -10.98 5.18
N ALA A 16 27.69 -10.86 5.92
CA ALA A 16 27.47 -11.59 7.16
C ALA A 16 27.52 -13.11 6.99
N THR A 17 28.16 -13.74 7.97
CA THR A 17 28.27 -15.19 8.11
C THR A 17 26.96 -15.82 8.57
N LYS A 18 26.83 -17.14 8.41
CA LYS A 18 25.65 -17.88 8.91
C LYS A 18 25.44 -17.73 10.41
N SER A 19 26.53 -17.60 11.18
CA SER A 19 26.46 -17.41 12.63
C SER A 19 25.84 -16.06 12.98
N GLU A 20 26.25 -14.99 12.30
CA GLU A 20 25.72 -13.64 12.50
C GLU A 20 24.25 -13.54 12.10
N ILE A 21 23.85 -14.19 10.99
CA ILE A 21 22.45 -14.28 10.56
C ILE A 21 21.58 -14.90 11.66
N ASN A 22 22.01 -16.01 12.25
CA ASN A 22 21.26 -16.68 13.31
C ASN A 22 21.22 -15.88 14.62
N ALA A 23 22.31 -15.18 14.95
CA ALA A 23 22.37 -14.31 16.12
C ALA A 23 21.37 -13.14 15.99
N ALA A 24 21.42 -12.41 14.87
CA ALA A 24 20.52 -11.30 14.58
C ALA A 24 19.04 -11.73 14.53
N TYR A 25 18.76 -12.88 13.91
CA TYR A 25 17.42 -13.47 13.90
C TYR A 25 16.90 -13.71 15.33
N SER A 26 17.72 -14.31 16.20
CA SER A 26 17.31 -14.62 17.58
C SER A 26 17.04 -13.37 18.39
N GLU A 27 17.83 -12.31 18.19
CA GLU A 27 17.64 -11.01 18.82
C GLU A 27 16.31 -10.37 18.41
N HIS A 28 15.99 -10.35 17.12
CA HIS A 28 14.74 -9.76 16.62
C HIS A 28 13.50 -10.59 16.98
N VAL A 29 13.62 -11.92 17.01
CA VAL A 29 12.53 -12.80 17.47
C VAL A 29 12.20 -12.55 18.94
N ALA A 30 13.20 -12.32 19.80
CA ALA A 30 12.96 -12.00 21.20
C ALA A 30 12.15 -10.70 21.36
N GLN A 31 12.35 -9.72 20.48
CA GLN A 31 11.61 -8.45 20.47
C GLN A 31 10.17 -8.59 19.97
N VAL A 32 9.95 -9.49 19.01
CA VAL A 32 8.65 -9.69 18.33
C VAL A 32 7.80 -10.78 18.99
N HIS A 33 8.35 -11.53 19.96
CA HIS A 33 7.67 -12.67 20.57
C HIS A 33 6.26 -12.28 21.11
N PRO A 34 5.21 -13.06 20.82
CA PRO A 34 3.82 -12.71 21.17
C PRO A 34 3.58 -12.62 22.69
N ASP A 35 4.46 -13.21 23.50
CA ASP A 35 4.43 -13.11 24.97
C ASP A 35 4.87 -11.73 25.48
N GLN A 36 5.70 -11.01 24.72
CA GLN A 36 6.18 -9.67 25.09
C GLN A 36 5.45 -8.56 24.32
N SER A 37 4.94 -8.84 23.11
CA SER A 37 4.19 -7.88 22.31
C SER A 37 2.81 -8.42 21.95
N SER A 38 1.77 -7.78 22.49
CA SER A 38 0.36 -8.06 22.14
C SER A 38 -0.07 -7.36 20.84
N ALA A 39 0.90 -6.96 20.01
CA ALA A 39 0.64 -6.18 18.81
C ALA A 39 0.13 -7.09 17.69
N SER A 40 -0.91 -6.65 16.97
CA SER A 40 -1.43 -7.32 15.77
C SER A 40 -0.36 -7.58 14.70
N ASP A 41 0.73 -6.82 14.75
CA ASP A 41 1.78 -6.83 13.74
C ASP A 41 2.89 -7.83 14.08
N ALA A 42 2.90 -8.39 15.29
CA ALA A 42 3.93 -9.33 15.76
C ALA A 42 4.00 -10.59 14.89
N GLU A 43 2.84 -11.13 14.52
CA GLU A 43 2.75 -12.29 13.62
C GLU A 43 3.33 -11.96 12.24
N TYR A 44 2.99 -10.80 11.70
CA TYR A 44 3.53 -10.35 10.42
C TYR A 44 5.06 -10.26 10.46
N TRP A 45 5.63 -9.58 11.46
CA TRP A 45 7.08 -9.44 11.59
C TRP A 45 7.79 -10.77 11.79
N MET A 46 7.20 -11.67 12.60
CA MET A 46 7.73 -13.01 12.82
C MET A 46 7.82 -13.81 11.50
N ILE A 47 6.79 -13.76 10.66
CA ILE A 47 6.79 -14.41 9.34
C ILE A 47 7.93 -13.86 8.47
N GLN A 48 8.17 -12.54 8.51
CA GLN A 48 9.21 -11.91 7.69
C GLN A 48 10.61 -12.25 8.19
N LEU A 49 10.83 -12.29 9.51
CA LEU A 49 12.09 -12.71 10.12
C LEU A 49 12.44 -14.17 9.76
N ASN A 50 11.45 -15.06 9.80
CA ASN A 50 11.62 -16.45 9.38
C ASN A 50 12.04 -16.53 7.90
N LYS A 51 11.33 -15.83 7.01
CA LYS A 51 11.67 -15.79 5.57
C LYS A 51 13.06 -15.24 5.30
N ALA A 52 13.45 -14.18 5.99
CA ALA A 52 14.77 -13.59 5.87
C ALA A 52 15.85 -14.60 6.26
N ARG A 53 15.72 -15.24 7.43
CA ARG A 53 16.65 -16.26 7.89
C ARG A 53 16.75 -17.41 6.90
N ASP A 54 15.62 -17.97 6.48
CA ASP A 54 15.59 -19.15 5.61
C ASP A 54 16.20 -18.85 4.22
N THR A 55 15.94 -17.65 3.69
CA THR A 55 16.52 -17.20 2.41
C THR A 55 18.04 -16.99 2.52
N LEU A 56 18.51 -16.38 3.61
CA LEU A 56 19.92 -16.01 3.79
C LEU A 56 20.81 -17.16 4.28
N LEU A 57 20.24 -18.19 4.92
CA LEU A 57 20.98 -19.39 5.34
C LEU A 57 21.27 -20.36 4.18
N GLU A 58 20.33 -20.47 3.25
CA GLU A 58 20.45 -21.31 2.05
C GLU A 58 21.33 -20.62 1.01
N ARG A 59 22.46 -21.25 0.65
CA ARG A 59 23.45 -20.64 -0.26
C ARG A 59 22.82 -20.26 -1.61
N SER A 60 22.08 -21.19 -2.23
CA SER A 60 21.43 -20.96 -3.52
C SER A 60 20.38 -19.86 -3.47
N SER A 61 19.59 -19.81 -2.39
CA SER A 61 18.55 -18.79 -2.20
C SER A 61 19.15 -17.42 -1.95
N ARG A 62 20.23 -17.35 -1.16
CA ARG A 62 20.99 -16.12 -0.92
C ARG A 62 21.61 -15.58 -2.20
N GLU A 63 22.25 -16.43 -3.01
CA GLU A 63 22.81 -16.03 -4.30
C GLU A 63 21.75 -15.52 -5.27
N ASN A 64 20.57 -16.16 -5.32
CA ASN A 64 19.43 -15.67 -6.09
C ASN A 64 18.99 -14.30 -5.60
N TYR A 65 18.75 -14.17 -4.30
CA TYR A 65 18.34 -12.93 -3.67
C TYR A 65 19.32 -11.80 -3.98
N ASP A 66 20.61 -12.09 -3.85
CA ASP A 66 21.73 -11.21 -4.17
C ASP A 66 21.70 -10.74 -5.64
N ARG A 67 21.45 -11.64 -6.60
CA ARG A 67 21.28 -11.29 -8.02
C ARG A 67 20.11 -10.33 -8.26
N PHE A 68 18.98 -10.52 -7.57
CA PHE A 68 17.84 -9.62 -7.69
C PHE A 68 18.16 -8.23 -7.14
N LEU A 69 18.86 -8.15 -6.00
CA LEU A 69 19.29 -6.87 -5.43
C LEU A 69 20.28 -6.14 -6.34
N ASP A 70 21.22 -6.86 -6.95
CA ASP A 70 22.19 -6.26 -7.87
C ASP A 70 21.52 -5.77 -9.17
N ARG A 71 20.49 -6.48 -9.67
CA ARG A 71 19.80 -6.15 -10.93
C ARG A 71 18.80 -4.99 -10.79
N PHE A 72 18.00 -4.98 -9.73
CA PHE A 72 16.88 -4.05 -9.57
C PHE A 72 17.13 -3.01 -8.45
N GLY A 73 18.21 -3.15 -7.71
CA GLY A 73 18.52 -2.33 -6.54
C GLY A 73 17.85 -2.82 -5.25
N PRO A 74 18.18 -2.22 -4.10
CA PRO A 74 17.82 -2.75 -2.79
C PRO A 74 16.31 -2.86 -2.55
N LYS A 75 15.52 -1.85 -2.97
CA LYS A 75 14.07 -1.81 -2.72
C LYS A 75 13.28 -2.66 -3.72
N GLN A 76 13.55 -2.50 -5.01
CA GLN A 76 12.80 -3.21 -6.06
C GLN A 76 13.22 -4.69 -6.16
N GLY A 77 14.49 -5.01 -5.88
CA GLY A 77 14.98 -6.39 -5.93
C GLY A 77 14.33 -7.31 -4.90
N HIS A 78 14.01 -6.80 -3.71
CA HIS A 78 13.27 -7.58 -2.72
C HIS A 78 11.85 -7.93 -3.20
N ASP A 79 11.12 -6.97 -3.76
CA ASP A 79 9.77 -7.19 -4.28
C ASP A 79 9.76 -8.17 -5.46
N GLU A 80 10.72 -8.05 -6.39
CA GLU A 80 10.87 -8.99 -7.51
C GLU A 80 11.24 -10.40 -7.04
N PHE A 81 12.09 -10.52 -6.01
CA PHE A 81 12.40 -11.81 -5.41
C PHE A 81 11.16 -12.47 -4.78
N LEU A 82 10.31 -11.69 -4.09
CA LEU A 82 9.06 -12.22 -3.51
C LEU A 82 8.09 -12.71 -4.59
N LYS A 83 8.01 -12.01 -5.73
CA LYS A 83 7.23 -12.47 -6.89
C LYS A 83 7.78 -13.80 -7.43
N TRP A 84 9.10 -13.92 -7.55
CA TRP A 84 9.76 -15.16 -7.97
C TRP A 84 9.51 -16.31 -6.99
N GLU A 85 9.64 -16.08 -5.68
CA GLU A 85 9.40 -17.11 -4.65
C GLU A 85 7.94 -17.61 -4.68
N LYS A 86 6.98 -16.69 -4.87
CA LYS A 86 5.55 -17.02 -4.95
C LYS A 86 5.21 -17.90 -6.17
N ASN A 87 5.96 -17.76 -7.26
CA ASN A 87 5.75 -18.51 -8.49
C ASN A 87 6.37 -19.93 -8.46
N GLY A 88 6.97 -20.33 -7.33
CA GLY A 88 7.69 -21.58 -7.16
C GLY A 88 9.16 -21.41 -7.54
N ARG A 89 10.08 -21.84 -6.65
CA ARG A 89 11.55 -21.67 -6.74
C ARG A 89 12.17 -22.45 -7.92
N ILE A 90 11.83 -22.11 -9.15
CA ILE A 90 12.50 -22.60 -10.36
C ILE A 90 13.89 -21.96 -10.36
N PRO A 91 14.98 -22.74 -10.34
CA PRO A 91 16.32 -22.19 -10.42
C PRO A 91 16.41 -21.15 -11.56
N PRO A 92 17.33 -20.18 -11.47
CA PRO A 92 17.92 -19.56 -12.66
C PRO A 92 18.57 -20.70 -13.51
N GLU A 93 19.53 -20.58 -14.41
CA GLU A 93 19.90 -21.70 -15.30
C GLU A 93 18.77 -22.24 -16.26
N GLN A 94 17.57 -22.66 -15.80
CA GLN A 94 16.43 -23.07 -16.67
C GLN A 94 15.66 -21.91 -17.31
N TRP A 95 15.76 -20.71 -16.75
CA TRP A 95 15.29 -19.43 -17.32
C TRP A 95 16.15 -18.90 -18.48
N GLU A 96 17.37 -19.42 -18.66
CA GLU A 96 18.36 -18.90 -19.62
C GLU A 96 18.30 -19.68 -20.95
N SER A 97 17.83 -20.92 -20.90
CA SER A 97 17.52 -21.74 -22.08
C SER A 97 16.17 -21.43 -22.73
N GLN A 98 15.34 -20.58 -22.11
CA GLN A 98 14.06 -20.12 -22.68
C GLN A 98 14.15 -18.71 -23.30
N VAL A 99 15.37 -18.17 -23.46
CA VAL A 99 15.63 -16.92 -24.19
C VAL A 99 16.08 -17.19 -25.64
N THR A 100 15.85 -18.40 -26.14
CA THR A 100 15.92 -18.69 -27.57
C THR A 100 14.55 -19.12 -28.07
N ASP A 101 13.99 -18.25 -28.92
CA ASP A 101 12.78 -18.37 -29.73
C ASP A 101 11.40 -18.14 -29.07
N GLU A 102 10.83 -17.02 -29.54
CA GLU A 102 9.42 -16.71 -29.75
C GLU A 102 8.48 -16.44 -28.55
N SER A 103 7.95 -15.20 -28.57
CA SER A 103 6.63 -14.83 -28.04
C SER A 103 6.47 -14.67 -26.52
N ASN A 104 7.09 -13.64 -25.91
CA ASN A 104 6.31 -12.71 -25.05
C ASN A 104 7.01 -11.38 -24.67
N THR A 105 7.81 -10.79 -25.54
CA THR A 105 8.43 -9.47 -25.28
C THR A 105 7.59 -8.29 -25.79
N HIS A 106 6.38 -8.51 -26.31
CA HIS A 106 5.50 -7.43 -26.77
C HIS A 106 4.39 -7.05 -25.75
N ASP A 107 4.12 -7.89 -24.74
CA ASP A 107 2.98 -7.64 -23.82
C ASP A 107 3.38 -7.05 -22.46
N LEU A 108 4.66 -7.10 -22.07
CA LEU A 108 5.13 -6.50 -20.80
C LEU A 108 5.22 -4.97 -20.87
N ALA A 109 5.42 -4.40 -22.06
CA ALA A 109 5.37 -2.95 -22.27
C ALA A 109 3.92 -2.41 -22.34
N GLU A 110 2.94 -3.26 -22.68
CA GLU A 110 1.52 -2.88 -22.74
C GLU A 110 0.87 -3.01 -21.35
N ALA A 111 1.19 -4.07 -20.60
CA ALA A 111 0.66 -4.30 -19.25
C ALA A 111 1.12 -3.25 -18.23
N ASP A 112 2.34 -2.72 -18.35
CA ASP A 112 2.82 -1.63 -17.49
C ASP A 112 2.23 -0.28 -17.90
N ARG A 113 2.05 -0.01 -19.21
CA ARG A 113 1.32 1.19 -19.67
C ARG A 113 -0.13 1.20 -19.18
N ASP A 114 -0.81 0.06 -19.16
CA ASP A 114 -2.18 -0.04 -18.67
C ASP A 114 -2.29 -0.07 -17.14
N ARG A 115 -1.33 -0.66 -16.43
CA ARG A 115 -1.27 -0.57 -14.95
C ARG A 115 -0.97 0.84 -14.48
N GLU A 116 -0.10 1.58 -15.15
CA GLU A 116 0.21 2.97 -14.80
C GLU A 116 -0.93 3.92 -15.22
N ARG A 117 -1.63 3.63 -16.33
CA ARG A 117 -2.87 4.32 -16.73
C ARG A 117 -4.04 4.05 -15.78
N ASN A 118 -4.17 2.86 -15.22
CA ASN A 118 -5.21 2.53 -14.24
C ASN A 118 -4.85 3.00 -12.82
N ASN A 119 -3.57 2.98 -12.45
CA ASN A 119 -3.10 3.52 -11.17
C ASN A 119 -3.13 5.07 -11.15
N SER A 120 -2.88 5.74 -12.28
CA SER A 120 -3.07 7.20 -12.40
C SER A 120 -4.55 7.63 -12.40
N LYS A 121 -5.47 6.75 -12.85
CA LYS A 121 -6.92 6.99 -12.74
C LYS A 121 -7.45 6.76 -11.33
N ASN A 122 -6.92 5.78 -10.59
CA ASN A 122 -7.31 5.54 -9.20
C ASN A 122 -6.57 6.45 -8.20
N LYS A 123 -5.50 7.12 -8.65
CA LYS A 123 -4.81 8.19 -7.91
C LYS A 123 -5.34 9.59 -8.27
N LYS A 124 -6.63 9.68 -8.60
CA LYS A 124 -7.36 10.96 -8.62
C LYS A 124 -8.54 10.90 -7.66
N SER A 125 -8.33 11.60 -6.55
CA SER A 125 -9.37 12.35 -5.85
C SER A 125 -10.28 11.59 -4.88
N SER A 126 -9.71 10.93 -3.87
CA SER A 126 -10.30 11.08 -2.53
C SER A 126 -9.93 12.48 -2.02
N SER A 127 -10.63 13.48 -2.57
CA SER A 127 -10.50 14.87 -2.17
C SER A 127 -10.92 14.96 -0.71
N VAL A 128 -9.93 15.00 0.20
CA VAL A 128 -10.10 15.30 1.62
C VAL A 128 -10.85 16.63 1.80
N LEU A 129 -10.83 17.50 0.77
CA LEU A 129 -11.65 18.70 0.64
C LEU A 129 -13.16 18.42 0.57
N GLY A 130 -13.61 17.32 -0.07
CA GLY A 130 -15.02 16.96 -0.20
C GLY A 130 -15.66 16.58 1.14
N GLN A 131 -14.87 16.03 2.07
CA GLN A 131 -15.36 15.70 3.41
C GLN A 131 -15.66 16.96 4.23
N TYR A 132 -14.87 18.03 4.09
CA TYR A 132 -15.15 19.31 4.75
C TYR A 132 -16.33 20.06 4.13
N VAL A 133 -16.62 19.89 2.84
CA VAL A 133 -17.84 20.45 2.21
C VAL A 133 -19.09 19.76 2.76
N ILE A 134 -19.06 18.44 2.92
CA ILE A 134 -20.18 17.67 3.48
C ILE A 134 -20.37 17.99 4.97
N VAL A 135 -19.29 18.00 5.75
CA VAL A 135 -19.33 18.34 7.19
C VAL A 135 -19.72 19.81 7.40
N GLY A 136 -19.25 20.73 6.55
CA GLY A 136 -19.61 22.15 6.60
C GLY A 136 -21.08 22.40 6.25
N ALA A 137 -21.62 21.74 5.22
CA ALA A 137 -23.04 21.80 4.90
C ALA A 137 -23.92 21.23 6.03
N PHE A 138 -23.45 20.17 6.70
CA PHE A 138 -24.15 19.61 7.86
C PHE A 138 -24.14 20.54 9.06
N ALA A 139 -23.02 21.22 9.33
CA ALA A 139 -22.91 22.21 10.41
C ALA A 139 -23.86 23.40 10.16
N ILE A 140 -23.93 23.92 8.93
CA ILE A 140 -24.85 25.00 8.56
C ILE A 140 -26.31 24.54 8.69
N PHE A 141 -26.62 23.30 8.29
CA PHE A 141 -27.96 22.72 8.44
C PHE A 141 -28.36 22.55 9.92
N VAL A 142 -27.45 22.11 10.78
CA VAL A 142 -27.69 22.00 12.22
C VAL A 142 -27.86 23.38 12.86
N ILE A 143 -27.07 24.37 12.45
CA ILE A 143 -27.26 25.78 12.87
C ILE A 143 -28.62 26.30 12.42
N TYR A 144 -29.03 26.01 11.18
CA TYR A 144 -30.35 26.38 10.67
C TYR A 144 -31.50 25.72 11.46
N LEU A 145 -31.36 24.45 11.85
CA LEU A 145 -32.34 23.76 12.70
C LEU A 145 -32.41 24.34 14.12
N ILE A 146 -31.28 24.72 14.70
CA ILE A 146 -31.23 25.38 16.01
C ILE A 146 -31.87 26.78 15.93
N LEU A 147 -31.64 27.50 14.84
CA LEU A 147 -32.29 28.80 14.58
C LEU A 147 -33.80 28.66 14.31
N LEU A 148 -34.24 27.58 13.67
CA LEU A 148 -35.67 27.28 13.50
C LEU A 148 -36.35 26.94 14.83
N SER A 149 -35.62 26.31 15.76
CA SER A 149 -36.09 25.94 17.10
C SER A 149 -36.19 27.12 18.07
N THR A 150 -35.49 28.22 17.81
CA THR A 150 -35.44 29.40 18.70
C THR A 150 -36.48 30.47 18.33
N GLY A 151 -37.24 30.31 17.25
CA GLY A 151 -38.45 31.08 16.97
C GLY A 151 -38.28 32.58 16.65
N ASP A 152 -37.10 33.14 16.83
CA ASP A 152 -36.84 34.59 16.74
C ASP A 152 -36.20 35.00 15.41
N TYR A 153 -36.77 34.59 14.27
CA TYR A 153 -36.37 35.08 12.94
C TYR A 153 -37.53 35.76 12.21
N GLU A 154 -37.45 37.07 12.05
CA GLU A 154 -38.25 37.80 11.08
C GLU A 154 -37.65 37.57 9.69
N ILE A 155 -38.36 36.83 8.83
CA ILE A 155 -38.00 36.61 7.43
C ILE A 155 -38.10 37.96 6.69
N PRO A 156 -37.00 38.53 6.15
CA PRO A 156 -37.13 39.64 5.23
C PRO A 156 -37.52 39.10 3.85
N GLY A 157 -38.82 39.13 3.54
CA GLY A 157 -39.33 39.13 2.17
C GLY A 157 -39.52 37.77 1.49
N ASP A 158 -40.78 37.51 1.13
CA ASP A 158 -41.34 36.52 0.20
C ASP A 158 -40.95 35.03 0.36
N PRO A 159 -41.88 34.15 0.80
CA PRO A 159 -41.66 32.70 0.92
C PRO A 159 -41.25 31.99 -0.38
N ARG A 160 -41.42 32.64 -1.55
CA ARG A 160 -40.97 32.12 -2.85
C ARG A 160 -39.44 32.04 -2.97
N ILE A 161 -38.70 32.88 -2.25
CA ILE A 161 -37.23 32.90 -2.28
C ILE A 161 -36.66 31.64 -1.61
N VAL A 162 -37.31 31.18 -0.54
CA VAL A 162 -36.92 29.95 0.16
C VAL A 162 -37.16 28.72 -0.72
N VAL A 163 -38.30 28.68 -1.42
CA VAL A 163 -38.63 27.57 -2.33
C VAL A 163 -37.66 27.50 -3.52
N THR A 164 -37.26 28.64 -4.09
CA THR A 164 -36.30 28.68 -5.20
C THR A 164 -34.90 28.26 -4.80
N LEU A 165 -34.44 28.63 -3.59
CA LEU A 165 -33.17 28.15 -3.05
C LEU A 165 -33.18 26.63 -2.81
N LEU A 166 -34.28 26.08 -2.28
CA LEU A 166 -34.41 24.62 -2.06
C LEU A 166 -34.41 23.82 -3.36
N ILE A 167 -35.08 24.32 -4.41
CA ILE A 167 -35.06 23.71 -5.73
C ILE A 167 -33.65 23.78 -6.34
N GLY A 168 -32.93 24.89 -6.16
CA GLY A 168 -31.56 25.05 -6.63
C GLY A 168 -30.59 24.05 -5.98
N ILE A 169 -30.71 23.85 -4.67
CA ILE A 169 -29.89 22.87 -3.92
C ILE A 169 -30.21 21.44 -4.36
N TRP A 170 -31.49 21.10 -4.57
CA TRP A 170 -31.91 19.78 -5.07
C TRP A 170 -31.41 19.51 -6.50
N ALA A 171 -31.47 20.50 -7.37
CA ALA A 171 -30.97 20.40 -8.75
C ALA A 171 -29.43 20.24 -8.78
N PHE A 172 -28.71 21.00 -7.95
CA PHE A 172 -27.26 20.92 -7.84
C PHE A 172 -26.79 19.56 -7.30
N SER A 173 -27.52 19.00 -6.31
CA SER A 173 -27.26 17.65 -5.79
C SER A 173 -27.47 16.55 -6.84
N ARG A 174 -28.34 16.77 -7.84
CA ARG A 174 -28.58 15.80 -8.93
C ARG A 174 -27.53 15.89 -10.04
N TYR A 175 -26.83 17.02 -10.17
CA TYR A 175 -25.83 17.26 -11.21
C TYR A 175 -24.43 16.72 -10.87
N ILE A 176 -24.15 16.42 -9.59
CA ILE A 176 -22.84 15.94 -9.11
C ILE A 176 -22.69 14.39 -9.18
N LYS A 177 -23.71 13.67 -9.67
CA LYS A 177 -23.71 12.20 -9.81
C LYS A 177 -23.64 11.78 -11.26
#